data_AF-A0A5S9P6K6-F1
#
_entry.id   AF-A0A5S9P6K6-F1
#
_cell.length_a   1.000
_cell.length_b   1.000
_cell.length_c   1.000
_cell.angle_alpha   90.00
_cell.angle_beta   90.00
_cell.angle_gamma   90.00
#
_symmetry.space_group_name_H-M   'P 1'
#
loop_
_entity.id
_entity.type
_entity.pdbx_description
1 polymer ?
#
loop_
_entity_poly.entity_id
_entity_poly.type
_entity_poly.pdbx_seq_one_letter_code
_entity_poly.pdbx_strand_id
1 'polypeptide(L)'
;MSKRSRLKNLSANPDAPLTHECHKKPVSRREFIAQGFRAGTATLLGTSALSLLGERAHAISPDLLDKYYNPASCDLANVAGRKIPFVCFDLAGGANIAGSNVLVGGFAGQRDALSTAGYTKLGVPPDFLPQNQNPNNADSNDFVNDRLGLLFHSESAMLRGILERAGEDTQAGVNGAVIPCRSDNDTGNNPHNPTYGIYQAGARGQLLQLIGSSASVSGGNSMAPAMMIDPELRPTKIDRPSDASGLVDVGDLNQILSDPADVVAVMESMKRITDMRLDLSKTMMPGQEDQRLKERISCEYLKSADTLERFSNPAELDPSIDPNIVGANGIFTADEFASDREFRKTASVMKLVMDGRAAAGTITLGGYDYHTGDRRTGESRDLRAGRCIGAVLEYARRVNTPVMIYVFSDGSVASNGTIEVVDSISGRIDKGVWSGDNSSTGASFFLVYDPSGQPQLLDTGPNDTARHQQIGWMRPDASVDTAATPAANNVNLLVETVVLNYMALHGDEGLFDAFFPSQGLGSAERRLAYTAFNKLASVGATGTLNG
;
A
#
# COMPACT_ATOMS: atom_id res chain seq x y z
N MET A 1 -22.66 -52.61 0.55
CA MET A 1 -22.17 -51.50 -0.29
C MET A 1 -21.92 -50.30 0.61
N SER A 2 -20.65 -50.03 0.92
CA SER A 2 -20.22 -48.97 1.85
C SER A 2 -20.16 -47.63 1.11
N LYS A 3 -20.95 -46.64 1.57
CA LYS A 3 -20.82 -45.25 1.15
C LYS A 3 -19.58 -44.67 1.82
N ARG A 4 -18.47 -44.54 1.08
CA ARG A 4 -17.32 -43.72 1.50
C ARG A 4 -17.77 -42.26 1.56
N SER A 5 -17.88 -41.70 2.76
CA SER A 5 -17.88 -40.26 2.99
C SER A 5 -16.51 -39.72 2.55
N ARG A 6 -16.46 -38.90 1.50
CA ARG A 6 -15.28 -38.08 1.21
C ARG A 6 -15.19 -37.03 2.31
N LEU A 7 -14.28 -37.24 3.26
CA LEU A 7 -13.76 -36.17 4.10
C LEU A 7 -13.17 -35.11 3.17
N LYS A 8 -13.78 -33.91 3.12
CA LYS A 8 -13.14 -32.72 2.55
C LYS A 8 -11.98 -32.37 3.48
N ASN A 9 -10.77 -32.83 3.15
CA ASN A 9 -9.55 -32.24 3.66
C ASN A 9 -9.36 -30.88 2.98
N LEU A 10 -10.09 -29.86 3.43
CA LEU A 10 -9.74 -28.46 3.18
C LEU A 10 -8.53 -28.16 4.06
N SER A 11 -7.36 -28.09 3.45
CA SER A 11 -6.12 -27.84 4.16
C SER A 11 -6.12 -26.42 4.73
N ALA A 12 -5.87 -26.29 6.04
CA ALA A 12 -5.59 -25.02 6.74
C ALA A 12 -4.28 -24.33 6.28
N ASN A 13 -3.75 -24.69 5.12
CA ASN A 13 -2.60 -24.04 4.52
C ASN A 13 -3.10 -22.82 3.73
N PRO A 14 -2.73 -21.59 4.11
CA PRO A 14 -3.17 -20.36 3.42
C PRO A 14 -2.78 -20.32 1.93
N ASP A 15 -1.75 -21.07 1.51
CA ASP A 15 -1.30 -21.18 0.13
C ASP A 15 -2.08 -22.22 -0.69
N ALA A 16 -2.98 -22.98 -0.07
CA ALA A 16 -3.79 -23.96 -0.79
C ALA A 16 -4.78 -23.24 -1.71
N PRO A 17 -4.82 -23.59 -3.01
CA PRO A 17 -5.74 -22.96 -3.93
C PRO A 17 -7.18 -23.33 -3.60
N LEU A 18 -8.08 -22.39 -3.84
CA LEU A 18 -9.50 -22.59 -3.62
C LEU A 18 -10.17 -23.15 -4.88
N THR A 19 -10.79 -24.32 -4.73
CA THR A 19 -11.49 -25.00 -5.84
C THR A 19 -12.99 -24.91 -5.63
N HIS A 20 -13.71 -24.28 -6.57
CA HIS A 20 -15.16 -24.07 -6.49
C HIS A 20 -15.93 -24.97 -7.47
N GLU A 21 -17.13 -25.43 -7.09
CA GLU A 21 -18.08 -26.12 -7.99
C GLU A 21 -18.99 -25.14 -8.75
N CYS A 22 -19.14 -23.90 -8.27
CA CYS A 22 -20.18 -22.96 -8.69
C CYS A 22 -19.69 -21.82 -9.60
N HIS A 23 -18.38 -21.72 -9.87
CA HIS A 23 -17.80 -20.67 -10.71
C HIS A 23 -17.25 -21.25 -12.01
N LYS A 24 -17.21 -20.40 -13.05
CA LYS A 24 -16.50 -20.71 -14.30
C LYS A 24 -15.02 -20.95 -13.96
N LYS A 25 -14.39 -21.93 -14.62
CA LYS A 25 -12.95 -22.17 -14.47
C LYS A 25 -12.18 -20.86 -14.74
N PRO A 26 -11.17 -20.53 -13.92
CA PRO A 26 -10.37 -19.33 -14.12
C PRO A 26 -9.73 -19.38 -15.52
N VAL A 27 -9.91 -18.30 -16.27
CA VAL A 27 -9.37 -18.11 -17.64
C VAL A 27 -8.37 -16.97 -17.69
N SER A 28 -8.42 -16.01 -16.77
CA SER A 28 -7.50 -14.87 -16.72
C SER A 28 -6.50 -14.97 -15.57
N ARG A 29 -5.28 -14.41 -15.75
CA ARG A 29 -4.24 -14.42 -14.70
C ARG A 29 -4.74 -13.85 -13.36
N ARG A 30 -5.64 -12.87 -13.41
CA ARG A 30 -6.24 -12.24 -12.22
C ARG A 30 -7.12 -13.22 -11.46
N GLU A 31 -7.99 -13.94 -12.16
CA GLU A 31 -8.80 -15.02 -11.56
C GLU A 31 -7.91 -16.11 -10.94
N PHE A 32 -6.78 -16.44 -11.58
CA PHE A 32 -5.79 -17.35 -10.98
C PHE A 32 -5.14 -16.80 -9.70
N ILE A 33 -4.98 -15.48 -9.55
CA ILE A 33 -4.42 -14.86 -8.32
C ILE A 33 -5.48 -14.79 -7.21
N ALA A 34 -6.71 -14.40 -7.55
CA ALA A 34 -7.84 -14.33 -6.60
C ALA A 34 -8.12 -15.70 -5.95
N GLN A 35 -8.06 -16.78 -6.74
CA GLN A 35 -8.28 -18.15 -6.26
C GLN A 35 -7.02 -18.80 -5.65
N GLY A 36 -5.87 -18.11 -5.63
CA GLY A 36 -4.61 -18.63 -5.11
C GLY A 36 -3.90 -19.66 -6.00
N PHE A 37 -4.36 -19.86 -7.25
CA PHE A 37 -3.74 -20.78 -8.21
C PHE A 37 -2.43 -20.27 -8.85
N ARG A 38 -2.14 -18.96 -8.76
CA ARG A 38 -0.85 -18.40 -9.20
C ARG A 38 -0.30 -17.40 -8.20
N ALA A 39 0.88 -17.70 -7.70
CA ALA A 39 1.80 -16.72 -7.16
C ALA A 39 2.59 -16.10 -8.33
N GLY A 40 2.54 -14.77 -8.50
CA GLY A 40 3.01 -14.02 -9.69
C GLY A 40 4.22 -14.60 -10.44
N THR A 41 4.06 -14.89 -11.73
CA THR A 41 5.13 -15.34 -12.63
C THR A 41 6.14 -14.22 -12.88
N ALA A 42 7.44 -14.55 -12.92
CA ALA A 42 8.52 -13.63 -13.29
C ALA A 42 8.36 -13.20 -14.75
N THR A 43 8.29 -11.89 -14.99
CA THR A 43 8.53 -11.33 -16.33
C THR A 43 9.27 -10.03 -16.10
N LEU A 44 10.56 -10.04 -16.42
CA LEU A 44 11.45 -8.91 -16.33
C LEU A 44 11.20 -8.09 -17.59
N LEU A 45 10.32 -7.09 -17.51
CA LEU A 45 10.21 -6.04 -18.53
C LEU A 45 11.03 -4.87 -18.00
N GLY A 46 12.35 -5.00 -18.10
CA GLY A 46 13.26 -3.90 -17.84
C GLY A 46 13.27 -2.97 -19.05
N THR A 47 12.92 -1.71 -18.86
CA THR A 47 13.43 -0.65 -19.72
C THR A 47 14.91 -0.49 -19.38
N SER A 48 15.77 -0.98 -20.26
CA SER A 48 17.21 -0.73 -20.19
C SER A 48 17.45 0.77 -20.41
N ALA A 49 17.66 1.51 -19.32
CA ALA A 49 18.29 2.82 -19.34
C ALA A 49 19.50 2.75 -18.41
N LEU A 50 20.67 3.08 -18.96
CA LEU A 50 22.01 2.90 -18.41
C LEU A 50 22.07 3.13 -16.89
N SER A 51 22.27 2.06 -16.11
CA SER A 51 22.69 2.12 -14.71
C SER A 51 24.11 1.57 -14.63
N LEU A 52 25.03 2.40 -14.13
CA LEU A 52 26.46 2.14 -14.01
C LEU A 52 26.87 2.22 -12.52
N LEU A 53 27.93 1.48 -12.22
CA LEU A 53 28.73 1.03 -11.04
C LEU A 53 29.25 1.92 -9.86
N GLY A 54 29.27 1.36 -8.63
CA GLY A 54 30.49 1.32 -7.78
C GLY A 54 30.68 2.25 -6.55
N GLU A 55 31.13 1.66 -5.42
CA GLU A 55 31.11 2.23 -4.06
C GLU A 55 32.09 3.40 -3.84
N ARG A 56 31.53 4.61 -3.70
CA ARG A 56 31.95 5.75 -2.85
C ARG A 56 31.09 6.97 -3.18
N ALA A 57 30.61 7.68 -2.16
CA ALA A 57 29.91 8.96 -2.35
C ALA A 57 30.88 9.99 -2.93
N HIS A 58 30.75 10.26 -4.22
CA HIS A 58 31.51 11.26 -4.98
C HIS A 58 30.54 12.31 -5.47
N ALA A 59 30.36 13.39 -4.72
CA ALA A 59 29.40 14.43 -5.08
C ALA A 59 29.59 14.87 -6.53
N ILE A 60 28.53 14.74 -7.34
CA ILE A 60 28.46 15.30 -8.69
C ILE A 60 29.07 16.69 -8.69
N SER A 61 29.92 16.95 -9.68
CA SER A 61 30.60 18.23 -9.79
C SER A 61 29.58 19.38 -9.84
N PRO A 62 29.72 20.41 -8.97
CA PRO A 62 28.75 21.50 -8.87
C PRO A 62 28.51 22.25 -10.19
N ASP A 63 29.49 22.25 -11.11
CA ASP A 63 29.37 22.87 -12.43
C ASP A 63 28.24 22.26 -13.28
N LEU A 64 27.85 21.01 -12.99
CA LEU A 64 26.79 20.33 -13.72
C LEU A 64 25.39 20.82 -13.30
N LEU A 65 25.26 21.55 -12.19
CA LEU A 65 23.99 22.08 -11.69
C LEU A 65 23.68 23.49 -12.22
N ASP A 66 24.60 24.12 -12.95
CA ASP A 66 24.45 25.51 -13.41
C ASP A 66 23.63 25.62 -14.71
N LYS A 67 23.58 24.55 -15.52
CA LYS A 67 23.08 24.60 -16.90
C LYS A 67 22.18 23.44 -17.24
N TYR A 68 21.01 23.76 -17.83
CA TYR A 68 19.91 22.83 -18.16
C TYR A 68 19.43 21.98 -16.95
N TYR A 69 19.83 22.37 -15.74
CA TYR A 69 19.33 21.81 -14.50
C TYR A 69 18.22 22.71 -13.97
N ASN A 70 17.07 22.10 -13.71
CA ASN A 70 15.94 22.76 -13.09
C ASN A 70 15.41 21.79 -12.03
N PRO A 71 15.53 22.09 -10.72
CA PRO A 71 15.12 21.17 -9.66
C PRO A 71 13.62 20.83 -9.69
N ALA A 72 12.79 21.65 -10.35
CA ALA A 72 11.36 21.35 -10.53
C ALA A 72 11.07 20.31 -11.62
N SER A 73 11.98 20.12 -12.59
CA SER A 73 11.84 19.15 -13.70
C SER A 73 12.91 18.06 -13.71
N CYS A 74 13.98 18.24 -12.93
CA CYS A 74 15.10 17.34 -12.78
C CYS A 74 15.30 16.96 -11.32
N ASP A 75 14.60 15.92 -10.90
CA ASP A 75 14.69 15.36 -9.56
C ASP A 75 15.91 14.44 -9.48
N LEU A 76 16.94 14.90 -8.78
CA LEU A 76 18.08 14.06 -8.38
C LEU A 76 17.67 13.29 -7.13
N ALA A 77 18.26 12.12 -6.91
CA ALA A 77 17.94 11.18 -5.84
C ALA A 77 18.31 11.72 -4.44
N ASN A 78 17.76 12.86 -4.03
CA ASN A 78 17.86 13.38 -2.68
C ASN A 78 16.75 12.77 -1.81
N VAL A 79 17.12 12.19 -0.66
CA VAL A 79 16.16 11.74 0.36
C VAL A 79 15.50 12.94 1.05
N ALA A 80 16.24 14.06 1.15
CA ALA A 80 15.77 15.28 1.78
C ALA A 80 14.68 15.95 0.93
N GLY A 81 13.57 16.36 1.57
CA GLY A 81 12.47 17.02 0.87
C GLY A 81 11.49 16.06 0.17
N ARG A 82 11.55 14.75 0.41
CA ARG A 82 10.55 13.81 -0.11
C ARG A 82 9.22 13.87 0.66
N LYS A 83 8.14 13.43 0.01
CA LYS A 83 6.83 13.19 0.64
C LYS A 83 6.83 11.86 1.41
N ILE A 84 5.81 11.64 2.23
CA ILE A 84 5.64 10.42 3.04
C ILE A 84 5.55 9.19 2.11
N PRO A 85 6.31 8.12 2.38
CA PRO A 85 6.15 6.82 1.72
C PRO A 85 4.71 6.31 1.71
N PHE A 86 4.32 5.66 0.61
CA PHE A 86 2.98 5.12 0.44
C PHE A 86 2.99 3.66 0.01
N VAL A 87 2.27 2.80 0.73
CA VAL A 87 2.17 1.36 0.45
C VAL A 87 0.72 0.92 0.35
N CYS A 88 0.39 0.25 -0.75
CA CYS A 88 -0.91 -0.41 -0.95
C CYS A 88 -0.85 -1.90 -0.63
N PHE A 89 -1.83 -2.41 0.10
CA PHE A 89 -2.17 -3.82 0.14
C PHE A 89 -3.45 -4.07 -0.66
N ASP A 90 -3.29 -4.79 -1.77
CA ASP A 90 -4.35 -5.21 -2.68
C ASP A 90 -4.72 -6.66 -2.37
N LEU A 91 -5.78 -6.85 -1.60
CA LEU A 91 -6.28 -8.15 -1.17
C LEU A 91 -7.18 -8.73 -2.27
N ALA A 92 -6.59 -9.55 -3.14
CA ALA A 92 -7.26 -10.03 -4.34
C ALA A 92 -8.27 -11.15 -4.05
N GLY A 93 -9.54 -10.88 -4.27
CA GLY A 93 -10.64 -11.84 -4.31
C GLY A 93 -11.86 -11.52 -3.44
N GLY A 94 -11.87 -10.45 -2.64
CA GLY A 94 -13.01 -10.16 -1.75
C GLY A 94 -12.74 -10.40 -0.26
N ALA A 95 -11.75 -9.72 0.29
CA ALA A 95 -11.41 -9.80 1.70
C ALA A 95 -12.55 -9.31 2.62
N ASN A 96 -12.62 -9.93 3.79
CA ASN A 96 -13.44 -9.47 4.89
C ASN A 96 -12.72 -8.32 5.62
N ILE A 97 -13.04 -7.07 5.28
CA ILE A 97 -12.50 -5.90 5.99
C ILE A 97 -13.46 -5.43 7.09
N ALA A 98 -14.74 -5.24 6.77
CA ALA A 98 -15.72 -4.64 7.68
C ALA A 98 -16.27 -5.64 8.72
N GLY A 99 -16.38 -5.19 9.97
CA GLY A 99 -17.02 -5.91 11.07
C GLY A 99 -16.08 -6.88 11.77
N SER A 100 -15.72 -7.99 11.14
CA SER A 100 -14.93 -9.04 11.81
C SER A 100 -13.41 -8.74 11.85
N ASN A 101 -12.95 -7.75 11.08
CA ASN A 101 -11.61 -7.16 11.21
C ASN A 101 -11.70 -5.71 11.70
N VAL A 102 -11.87 -4.74 10.80
CA VAL A 102 -12.03 -3.33 11.14
C VAL A 102 -13.49 -3.05 11.49
N LEU A 103 -13.75 -2.36 12.60
CA LEU A 103 -15.12 -2.00 12.95
C LEU A 103 -15.65 -0.93 12.00
N VAL A 104 -16.88 -1.09 11.55
CA VAL A 104 -17.60 -0.07 10.77
C VAL A 104 -18.96 0.11 11.41
N GLY A 105 -19.32 1.36 11.68
CA GLY A 105 -20.54 1.73 12.34
C GLY A 105 -21.45 2.62 11.50
N GLY A 106 -22.49 3.11 12.15
CA GLY A 106 -23.43 4.09 11.63
C GLY A 106 -22.85 5.50 11.49
N PHE A 107 -23.74 6.48 11.39
CA PHE A 107 -23.42 7.87 11.09
C PHE A 107 -22.53 8.53 12.17
N ALA A 108 -22.57 8.07 13.41
CA ALA A 108 -21.73 8.61 14.49
C ALA A 108 -20.31 8.02 14.54
N GLY A 109 -19.92 7.18 13.57
CA GLY A 109 -18.57 6.62 13.43
C GLY A 109 -18.49 5.16 13.87
N GLN A 110 -17.27 4.64 14.05
CA GLN A 110 -17.04 3.19 14.28
C GLN A 110 -17.73 2.62 15.54
N ARG A 111 -17.94 3.45 16.58
CA ARG A 111 -18.64 3.03 17.82
C ARG A 111 -20.17 3.10 17.72
N ASP A 112 -20.72 3.63 16.64
CA ASP A 112 -22.16 3.62 16.36
C ASP A 112 -22.57 2.22 15.89
N ALA A 113 -22.86 1.34 16.85
CA ALA A 113 -23.00 -0.09 16.59
C ALA A 113 -24.12 -0.42 15.59
N LEU A 114 -23.84 -1.38 14.71
CA LEU A 114 -24.83 -1.93 13.79
C LEU A 114 -25.82 -2.87 14.52
N SER A 115 -26.90 -3.25 13.84
CA SER A 115 -27.81 -4.25 14.40
C SER A 115 -27.14 -5.62 14.52
N THR A 116 -27.63 -6.49 15.41
CA THR A 116 -27.16 -7.88 15.52
C THR A 116 -27.23 -8.63 14.18
N ALA A 117 -28.26 -8.37 13.38
CA ALA A 117 -28.39 -8.95 12.04
C ALA A 117 -27.31 -8.41 11.08
N GLY A 118 -26.98 -7.11 11.16
CA GLY A 118 -25.88 -6.50 10.42
C GLY A 118 -24.53 -7.12 10.77
N TYR A 119 -24.22 -7.29 12.06
CA TYR A 119 -22.99 -7.98 12.48
C TYR A 119 -22.95 -9.45 12.07
N THR A 120 -24.09 -10.16 12.12
CA THR A 120 -24.20 -11.53 11.64
C THR A 120 -23.89 -11.61 10.14
N LYS A 121 -24.36 -10.64 9.34
CA LYS A 121 -24.02 -10.51 7.91
C LYS A 121 -22.52 -10.29 7.71
N LEU A 122 -21.86 -9.57 8.61
CA LEU A 122 -20.39 -9.37 8.64
C LEU A 122 -19.62 -10.52 9.32
N GLY A 123 -20.26 -11.68 9.53
CA GLY A 123 -19.59 -12.86 10.09
C GLY A 123 -19.29 -12.81 11.59
N VAL A 124 -19.87 -11.85 12.32
CA VAL A 124 -19.73 -11.71 13.77
C VAL A 124 -21.01 -12.22 14.46
N PRO A 125 -20.94 -13.33 15.23
CA PRO A 125 -22.12 -13.87 15.91
C PRO A 125 -22.54 -13.03 17.13
N PRO A 126 -23.79 -13.21 17.62
CA PRO A 126 -24.36 -12.40 18.70
C PRO A 126 -23.60 -12.41 20.02
N ASP A 127 -22.84 -13.47 20.31
CA ASP A 127 -22.06 -13.57 21.56
C ASP A 127 -20.79 -12.70 21.53
N PHE A 128 -20.31 -12.38 20.33
CA PHE A 128 -19.07 -11.64 20.09
C PHE A 128 -19.35 -10.26 19.47
N LEU A 129 -20.51 -9.65 19.74
CA LEU A 129 -20.76 -8.28 19.25
C LEU A 129 -19.75 -7.30 19.88
N PRO A 130 -19.30 -6.26 19.15
CA PRO A 130 -18.28 -5.33 19.65
C PRO A 130 -18.55 -4.76 21.04
N GLN A 131 -19.82 -4.44 21.32
CA GLN A 131 -20.29 -3.84 22.58
C GLN A 131 -20.57 -4.85 23.71
N ASN A 132 -20.45 -6.16 23.47
CA ASN A 132 -20.65 -7.16 24.49
C ASN A 132 -19.50 -7.14 25.50
N GLN A 133 -19.79 -7.51 26.75
CA GLN A 133 -18.75 -7.64 27.77
C GLN A 133 -17.76 -8.75 27.40
N ASN A 134 -16.48 -8.41 27.41
CA ASN A 134 -15.39 -9.35 27.21
C ASN A 134 -14.38 -9.28 28.38
N PRO A 135 -14.53 -10.14 29.39
CA PRO A 135 -13.61 -10.18 30.53
C PRO A 135 -12.16 -10.52 30.16
N ASN A 136 -11.92 -11.07 28.96
CA ASN A 136 -10.56 -11.37 28.48
C ASN A 136 -9.87 -10.13 27.89
N ASN A 137 -10.61 -9.05 27.62
CA ASN A 137 -10.04 -7.77 27.22
C ASN A 137 -9.91 -6.87 28.45
N ALA A 138 -8.72 -6.88 29.05
CA ALA A 138 -8.43 -6.11 30.27
C ALA A 138 -8.46 -4.58 30.05
N ASP A 139 -8.36 -4.12 28.81
CA ASP A 139 -8.24 -2.69 28.48
C ASP A 139 -9.62 -2.02 28.43
N SER A 140 -10.57 -2.58 27.68
CA SER A 140 -11.89 -1.97 27.44
C SER A 140 -13.09 -2.78 27.97
N ASN A 141 -12.87 -4.04 28.42
CA ASN A 141 -13.92 -4.98 28.82
C ASN A 141 -15.02 -5.19 27.75
N ASP A 142 -14.69 -4.93 26.48
CA ASP A 142 -15.54 -5.15 25.31
C ASP A 142 -14.75 -5.86 24.17
N PHE A 143 -15.39 -6.12 23.03
CA PHE A 143 -14.73 -6.72 21.86
C PHE A 143 -14.12 -5.68 20.92
N VAL A 144 -13.77 -4.50 21.43
CA VAL A 144 -13.10 -3.42 20.68
C VAL A 144 -11.63 -3.35 21.05
N ASN A 145 -10.77 -3.15 20.06
CA ASN A 145 -9.36 -2.84 20.27
C ASN A 145 -9.01 -1.54 19.52
N ASP A 146 -8.37 -0.61 20.22
CA ASP A 146 -8.02 0.73 19.75
C ASP A 146 -6.50 1.00 19.75
N ARG A 147 -5.66 -0.03 19.90
CA ARG A 147 -4.20 0.11 20.01
C ARG A 147 -3.53 0.76 18.80
N LEU A 148 -4.17 0.70 17.63
CA LEU A 148 -3.70 1.29 16.38
C LEU A 148 -4.43 2.61 16.05
N GLY A 149 -5.13 3.21 17.01
CA GLY A 149 -6.03 4.34 16.82
C GLY A 149 -7.33 3.94 16.12
N LEU A 150 -7.25 3.32 14.94
CA LEU A 150 -8.40 2.72 14.24
C LEU A 150 -9.01 1.58 15.05
N LEU A 151 -10.34 1.53 15.15
CA LEU A 151 -11.00 0.50 15.93
C LEU A 151 -11.11 -0.82 15.16
N PHE A 152 -10.59 -1.88 15.76
CA PHE A 152 -10.71 -3.26 15.28
C PHE A 152 -11.57 -4.08 16.23
N HIS A 153 -12.16 -5.16 15.71
CA HIS A 153 -12.70 -6.22 16.54
C HIS A 153 -11.54 -6.90 17.28
N SER A 154 -11.64 -7.09 18.60
CA SER A 154 -10.53 -7.64 19.40
C SER A 154 -10.09 -9.04 18.94
N GLU A 155 -11.04 -9.83 18.45
CA GLU A 155 -10.80 -11.16 17.86
C GLU A 155 -10.45 -11.13 16.36
N SER A 156 -10.01 -9.99 15.81
CA SER A 156 -9.61 -9.87 14.40
C SER A 156 -8.31 -10.63 14.12
N ALA A 157 -8.32 -11.51 13.12
CA ALA A 157 -7.10 -12.19 12.67
C ALA A 157 -6.11 -11.20 12.03
N MET A 158 -6.61 -10.21 11.28
CA MET A 158 -5.78 -9.15 10.70
C MET A 158 -5.10 -8.30 11.78
N LEU A 159 -5.85 -7.84 12.79
CA LEU A 159 -5.29 -7.12 13.93
C LEU A 159 -4.22 -7.96 14.62
N ARG A 160 -4.53 -9.22 14.93
CA ARG A 160 -3.56 -10.14 15.56
C ARG A 160 -2.25 -10.19 14.76
N GLY A 161 -2.34 -10.33 13.44
CA GLY A 161 -1.15 -10.35 12.59
C GLY A 161 -0.35 -9.05 12.64
N ILE A 162 -1.03 -7.89 12.69
CA ILE A 162 -0.36 -6.59 12.83
C ILE A 162 0.38 -6.52 14.15
N LEU A 163 -0.28 -6.87 15.26
CA LEU A 163 0.28 -6.82 16.61
C LEU A 163 1.39 -7.85 16.85
N GLU A 164 1.41 -8.97 16.12
CA GLU A 164 2.52 -9.93 16.15
C GLU A 164 3.83 -9.37 15.56
N ARG A 165 3.76 -8.34 14.72
CA ARG A 165 4.94 -7.77 14.02
C ARG A 165 5.28 -6.34 14.42
N ALA A 166 4.27 -5.52 14.71
CA ALA A 166 4.47 -4.16 15.21
C ALA A 166 4.70 -4.17 16.72
N GLY A 167 5.86 -3.66 17.17
CA GLY A 167 6.13 -3.50 18.60
C GLY A 167 5.23 -2.45 19.26
N GLU A 168 5.15 -2.43 20.59
CA GLU A 168 4.28 -1.50 21.35
C GLU A 168 4.56 -0.02 21.01
N ASP A 169 5.83 0.36 20.87
CA ASP A 169 6.23 1.71 20.47
C ASP A 169 5.76 2.05 19.04
N THR A 170 5.81 1.08 18.12
CA THR A 170 5.29 1.25 16.76
C THR A 170 3.78 1.47 16.81
N GLN A 171 3.05 0.65 17.57
CA GLN A 171 1.59 0.73 17.72
C GLN A 171 1.15 2.11 18.24
N ALA A 172 1.86 2.65 19.24
CA ALA A 172 1.58 3.98 19.81
C ALA A 172 1.75 5.12 18.78
N GLY A 173 2.55 4.93 17.74
CA GLY A 173 2.73 5.89 16.65
C GLY A 173 1.72 5.76 15.50
N VAL A 174 0.75 4.83 15.58
CA VAL A 174 -0.21 4.53 14.51
C VAL A 174 -1.59 5.13 14.81
N ASN A 175 -2.21 5.71 13.79
CA ASN A 175 -3.65 5.95 13.75
C ASN A 175 -4.20 5.51 12.39
N GLY A 176 -5.51 5.38 12.23
CA GLY A 176 -6.11 5.03 10.94
C GLY A 176 -7.54 5.50 10.78
N ALA A 177 -8.03 5.42 9.55
CA ALA A 177 -9.41 5.69 9.21
C ALA A 177 -9.95 4.66 8.23
N VAL A 178 -11.26 4.38 8.32
CA VAL A 178 -11.98 3.43 7.46
C VAL A 178 -12.96 4.16 6.56
N ILE A 179 -13.09 3.71 5.33
CA ILE A 179 -13.98 4.25 4.30
C ILE A 179 -14.93 3.14 3.87
N PRO A 180 -16.18 3.14 4.35
CA PRO A 180 -17.22 2.24 3.86
C PRO A 180 -17.53 2.58 2.40
N CYS A 181 -17.32 1.63 1.50
CA CYS A 181 -17.44 1.86 0.07
C CYS A 181 -17.86 0.59 -0.66
N ARG A 182 -18.76 0.73 -1.61
CA ARG A 182 -19.13 -0.38 -2.50
C ARG A 182 -18.04 -0.58 -3.54
N SER A 183 -17.70 -1.84 -3.78
CA SER A 183 -16.92 -2.28 -4.94
C SER A 183 -17.76 -3.28 -5.73
N ASP A 184 -17.63 -3.29 -7.07
CA ASP A 184 -18.32 -4.29 -7.87
C ASP A 184 -17.66 -5.65 -7.67
N ASN A 185 -18.37 -6.58 -7.03
CA ASN A 185 -17.83 -7.90 -6.72
C ASN A 185 -17.35 -8.65 -7.98
N ASP A 186 -16.24 -9.38 -7.84
CA ASP A 186 -15.72 -10.29 -8.86
C ASP A 186 -15.46 -9.62 -10.22
N THR A 187 -15.16 -8.32 -10.20
CA THR A 187 -14.64 -7.62 -11.37
C THR A 187 -13.27 -7.04 -11.03
N GLY A 188 -12.21 -7.64 -11.56
CA GLY A 188 -10.85 -7.08 -11.53
C GLY A 188 -10.70 -5.76 -12.31
N ASN A 189 -11.82 -5.07 -12.60
CA ASN A 189 -11.91 -3.78 -13.27
C ASN A 189 -12.15 -2.63 -12.28
N ASN A 190 -12.35 -2.90 -10.99
CA ASN A 190 -12.48 -1.84 -10.01
C ASN A 190 -11.17 -1.02 -9.92
N PRO A 191 -11.22 0.30 -10.17
CA PRO A 191 -10.04 1.15 -10.17
C PRO A 191 -9.63 1.54 -8.75
N HIS A 192 -9.28 0.57 -7.89
CA HIS A 192 -8.95 0.82 -6.48
C HIS A 192 -7.54 1.34 -6.23
N ASN A 193 -6.62 1.22 -7.18
CA ASN A 193 -5.21 1.50 -6.93
C ASN A 193 -4.89 3.01 -7.07
N PRO A 194 -4.49 3.71 -5.98
CA PRO A 194 -4.25 5.15 -6.00
C PRO A 194 -2.82 5.55 -6.37
N THR A 195 -1.90 4.60 -6.64
CA THR A 195 -0.45 4.88 -6.77
C THR A 195 -0.11 5.99 -7.77
N TYR A 196 -0.80 6.04 -8.91
CA TYR A 196 -0.64 7.13 -9.88
C TYR A 196 -1.05 8.50 -9.32
N GLY A 197 -2.18 8.56 -8.60
CA GLY A 197 -2.61 9.78 -7.92
C GLY A 197 -1.66 10.21 -6.82
N ILE A 198 -1.04 9.26 -6.10
CA ILE A 198 -0.01 9.55 -5.09
C ILE A 198 1.25 10.14 -5.72
N TYR A 199 1.69 9.61 -6.86
CA TYR A 199 2.78 10.22 -7.62
C TYR A 199 2.41 11.63 -8.13
N GLN A 200 1.20 11.80 -8.66
CA GLN A 200 0.71 13.11 -9.11
C GLN A 200 0.65 14.13 -7.97
N ALA A 201 0.31 13.69 -6.76
CA ALA A 201 0.34 14.49 -5.52
C ALA A 201 1.76 14.81 -5.00
N GLY A 202 2.81 14.44 -5.75
CA GLY A 202 4.19 14.85 -5.49
C GLY A 202 5.07 13.80 -4.81
N ALA A 203 4.61 12.56 -4.64
CA ALA A 203 5.48 11.49 -4.14
C ALA A 203 6.59 11.18 -5.16
N ARG A 204 7.84 11.13 -4.70
CA ARG A 204 9.02 10.86 -5.53
C ARG A 204 9.92 9.82 -4.88
N GLY A 205 10.50 8.97 -5.72
CA GLY A 205 11.48 7.97 -5.33
C GLY A 205 12.79 8.22 -6.06
N GLN A 206 13.89 7.84 -5.42
CA GLN A 206 15.24 8.07 -5.90
C GLN A 206 15.59 7.25 -7.15
N LEU A 207 15.16 5.98 -7.18
CA LEU A 207 15.51 5.04 -8.24
C LEU A 207 14.29 4.73 -9.12
N LEU A 208 13.14 4.50 -8.48
CA LEU A 208 11.88 4.15 -9.13
C LEU A 208 10.79 5.10 -8.65
N GLN A 209 9.87 5.46 -9.53
CA GLN A 209 8.72 6.24 -9.12
C GLN A 209 7.67 5.31 -8.51
N LEU A 210 7.15 4.36 -9.29
CA LEU A 210 6.14 3.41 -8.85
C LEU A 210 6.66 1.98 -8.93
N ILE A 211 6.35 1.17 -7.91
CA ILE A 211 6.64 -0.26 -7.91
C ILE A 211 5.39 -1.08 -7.56
N GLY A 212 5.38 -2.34 -7.97
CA GLY A 212 4.30 -3.25 -7.62
C GLY A 212 4.70 -4.71 -7.75
N SER A 213 4.03 -5.56 -7.00
CA SER A 213 4.33 -7.00 -6.99
C SER A 213 3.69 -7.78 -8.14
N SER A 214 2.84 -7.13 -8.93
CA SER A 214 2.23 -7.70 -10.13
C SER A 214 2.65 -6.93 -11.37
N ALA A 215 3.05 -7.65 -12.42
CA ALA A 215 3.24 -7.05 -13.75
C ALA A 215 1.87 -6.66 -14.36
N SER A 216 1.36 -5.49 -14.00
CA SER A 216 0.12 -4.89 -14.50
C SER A 216 0.31 -3.37 -14.68
N VAL A 217 -0.72 -2.65 -15.14
CA VAL A 217 -0.65 -1.17 -15.26
C VAL A 217 -0.60 -0.50 -13.88
N SER A 218 -1.28 -1.07 -12.88
CA SER A 218 -1.32 -0.53 -11.51
C SER A 218 -0.21 -1.07 -10.61
N GLY A 219 0.58 -2.05 -11.07
CA GLY A 219 1.48 -2.80 -10.20
C GLY A 219 0.78 -3.82 -9.28
N GLY A 220 -0.57 -3.87 -9.30
CA GLY A 220 -1.40 -4.75 -8.49
C GLY A 220 -2.35 -5.65 -9.29
N ASN A 221 -3.29 -6.31 -8.61
CA ASN A 221 -4.43 -7.01 -9.20
C ASN A 221 -5.51 -6.02 -9.65
N SER A 222 -5.90 -5.10 -8.76
CA SER A 222 -6.89 -4.05 -9.00
C SER A 222 -6.37 -2.97 -9.96
N MET A 223 -7.24 -2.39 -10.77
CA MET A 223 -6.85 -1.35 -11.73
C MET A 223 -6.58 0.00 -11.05
N ALA A 224 -5.87 0.90 -11.74
CA ALA A 224 -5.79 2.30 -11.36
C ALA A 224 -6.87 3.10 -12.12
N PRO A 225 -7.38 4.23 -11.58
CA PRO A 225 -8.31 5.10 -12.31
C PRO A 225 -7.74 5.57 -13.65
N ALA A 226 -8.50 5.38 -14.73
CA ALA A 226 -8.02 5.67 -16.09
C ALA A 226 -7.59 7.12 -16.28
N MET A 227 -8.22 8.06 -15.57
CA MET A 227 -7.90 9.49 -15.63
C MET A 227 -6.57 9.86 -14.98
N MET A 228 -6.00 8.99 -14.14
CA MET A 228 -4.73 9.22 -13.43
C MET A 228 -3.56 8.43 -14.05
N ILE A 229 -3.83 7.49 -14.95
CA ILE A 229 -2.78 6.63 -15.53
C ILE A 229 -1.85 7.48 -16.39
N ASP A 230 -0.57 7.47 -16.04
CA ASP A 230 0.52 7.93 -16.89
C ASP A 230 1.25 6.71 -17.49
N PRO A 231 1.19 6.49 -18.81
CA PRO A 231 1.88 5.39 -19.47
C PRO A 231 3.41 5.44 -19.32
N GLU A 232 4.01 6.61 -19.12
CA GLU A 232 5.47 6.77 -18.93
C GLU A 232 5.92 6.27 -17.55
N LEU A 233 5.01 6.15 -16.59
CA LEU A 233 5.30 5.81 -15.18
C LEU A 233 4.79 4.43 -14.79
N ARG A 234 4.79 3.48 -15.72
CA ARG A 234 4.32 2.13 -15.44
C ARG A 234 5.12 1.49 -14.29
N PRO A 235 4.46 0.96 -13.24
CA PRO A 235 5.15 0.42 -12.09
C PRO A 235 6.11 -0.73 -12.41
N THR A 236 7.32 -0.67 -11.86
CA THR A 236 8.31 -1.75 -11.98
C THR A 236 7.90 -2.94 -11.12
N LYS A 237 7.99 -4.15 -11.69
CA LYS A 237 7.59 -5.37 -10.99
C LYS A 237 8.65 -5.80 -9.97
N ILE A 238 8.30 -5.83 -8.68
CA ILE A 238 9.15 -6.31 -7.58
C ILE A 238 8.36 -7.33 -6.75
N ASP A 239 8.72 -8.62 -6.85
CA ASP A 239 8.06 -9.67 -6.04
C ASP A 239 9.00 -10.59 -5.24
N ARG A 240 10.30 -10.33 -5.27
CA ARG A 240 11.32 -11.07 -4.52
C ARG A 240 12.57 -10.22 -4.26
N PRO A 241 13.45 -10.62 -3.33
CA PRO A 241 14.67 -9.88 -2.99
C PRO A 241 15.58 -9.65 -4.20
N SER A 242 15.75 -10.65 -5.06
CA SER A 242 16.58 -10.53 -6.26
C SER A 242 16.04 -9.56 -7.31
N ASP A 243 14.74 -9.22 -7.29
CA ASP A 243 14.21 -8.18 -8.17
C ASP A 243 14.64 -6.79 -7.67
N ALA A 244 14.78 -6.61 -6.35
CA ALA A 244 15.22 -5.36 -5.74
C ALA A 244 16.73 -5.15 -5.91
N SER A 245 17.56 -6.16 -5.58
CA SER A 245 19.00 -6.09 -5.84
C SER A 245 19.31 -6.03 -7.34
N GLY A 246 18.48 -6.70 -8.16
CA GLY A 246 18.55 -6.71 -9.61
C GLY A 246 18.33 -5.37 -10.30
N LEU A 247 17.79 -4.37 -9.60
CA LEU A 247 17.61 -3.01 -10.15
C LEU A 247 18.94 -2.34 -10.48
N VAL A 248 20.00 -2.74 -9.79
CA VAL A 248 21.33 -2.17 -9.93
C VAL A 248 22.39 -3.27 -10.12
N ASP A 249 21.95 -4.51 -10.40
CA ASP A 249 22.83 -5.64 -10.63
C ASP A 249 23.46 -5.56 -12.03
N VAL A 250 24.79 -5.54 -12.03
CA VAL A 250 25.65 -5.19 -13.15
C VAL A 250 26.27 -6.44 -13.74
N GLY A 251 25.65 -6.93 -14.80
CA GLY A 251 26.35 -7.81 -15.73
C GLY A 251 27.56 -7.08 -16.36
N ASP A 252 28.76 -7.59 -16.08
CA ASP A 252 29.92 -7.63 -16.98
C ASP A 252 30.71 -6.36 -17.33
N LEU A 253 30.50 -5.20 -16.68
CA LEU A 253 31.33 -4.00 -16.91
C LEU A 253 32.43 -3.73 -15.86
N ASN A 254 32.40 -4.40 -14.71
CA ASN A 254 33.57 -4.52 -13.81
C ASN A 254 34.75 -5.23 -14.50
N GLN A 255 34.53 -5.86 -15.65
CA GLN A 255 35.58 -6.36 -16.53
C GLN A 255 36.27 -5.25 -17.35
N ILE A 256 35.67 -4.06 -17.48
CA ILE A 256 36.14 -2.99 -18.38
C ILE A 256 36.73 -1.79 -17.63
N LEU A 257 36.08 -1.31 -16.55
CA LEU A 257 36.59 -0.25 -15.69
C LEU A 257 36.49 -0.69 -14.23
N SER A 258 37.61 -0.64 -13.52
CA SER A 258 37.73 -1.16 -12.14
C SER A 258 37.58 -0.08 -11.06
N ASP A 259 37.63 1.20 -11.43
CA ASP A 259 37.44 2.33 -10.50
C ASP A 259 36.07 3.02 -10.73
N PRO A 260 35.19 3.05 -9.73
CA PRO A 260 33.92 3.79 -9.77
C PRO A 260 34.08 5.29 -10.05
N ALA A 261 35.17 5.90 -9.61
CA ALA A 261 35.44 7.32 -9.83
C ALA A 261 35.62 7.63 -11.33
N ASP A 262 36.23 6.70 -12.08
CA ASP A 262 36.40 6.84 -13.53
C ASP A 262 35.05 6.77 -14.24
N VAL A 263 34.11 5.97 -13.74
CA VAL A 263 32.77 5.81 -14.32
C VAL A 263 31.93 7.08 -14.11
N VAL A 264 31.95 7.65 -12.90
CA VAL A 264 31.30 8.94 -12.62
C VAL A 264 31.91 10.04 -13.48
N ALA A 265 33.24 10.14 -13.57
CA ALA A 265 33.93 11.13 -14.40
C ALA A 265 33.58 11.03 -15.89
N VAL A 266 33.38 9.82 -16.42
CA VAL A 266 32.91 9.60 -17.79
C VAL A 266 31.47 10.08 -17.95
N MET A 267 30.56 9.77 -17.01
CA MET A 267 29.17 10.24 -17.07
C MET A 267 29.07 11.76 -16.98
N GLU A 268 29.84 12.40 -16.08
CA GLU A 268 29.95 13.85 -16.01
C GLU A 268 30.46 14.45 -17.32
N SER A 269 31.46 13.82 -17.94
CA SER A 269 31.99 14.26 -19.24
C SER A 269 30.94 14.12 -20.35
N MET A 270 30.15 13.04 -20.34
CA MET A 270 29.03 12.86 -21.27
C MET A 270 27.95 13.93 -21.07
N LYS A 271 27.65 14.31 -19.83
CA LYS A 271 26.75 15.43 -19.51
C LYS A 271 27.30 16.75 -20.07
N ARG A 272 28.57 17.08 -19.80
CA ARG A 272 29.23 18.28 -20.35
C ARG A 272 29.18 18.32 -21.89
N ILE A 273 29.46 17.20 -22.55
CA ILE A 273 29.36 17.08 -24.02
C ILE A 273 27.92 17.28 -24.50
N THR A 274 26.96 16.69 -23.79
CA THR A 274 25.54 16.81 -24.11
C THR A 274 25.09 18.26 -24.02
N ASP A 275 25.41 18.98 -22.95
CA ASP A 275 25.08 20.41 -22.81
C ASP A 275 25.68 21.25 -23.93
N MET A 276 26.96 21.02 -24.27
CA MET A 276 27.61 21.69 -25.39
C MET A 276 26.91 21.41 -26.73
N ARG A 277 26.35 20.20 -26.92
CA ARG A 277 25.57 19.87 -28.12
C ARG A 277 24.17 20.47 -28.11
N LEU A 278 23.51 20.54 -26.95
CA LEU A 278 22.20 21.16 -26.81
C LEU A 278 22.26 22.67 -27.08
N ASP A 279 23.36 23.34 -26.74
CA ASP A 279 23.60 24.74 -27.11
C ASP A 279 23.67 24.98 -28.61
N LEU A 280 24.28 24.04 -29.33
CA LEU A 280 24.45 24.10 -30.78
C LEU A 280 23.21 23.57 -31.52
N SER A 281 22.29 22.92 -30.82
CA SER A 281 21.09 22.30 -31.38
C SER A 281 19.93 23.30 -31.46
N LYS A 282 19.32 23.38 -32.65
CA LYS A 282 18.03 24.05 -32.88
C LYS A 282 16.97 22.99 -33.08
N THR A 283 16.12 22.75 -32.08
CA THR A 283 15.05 21.74 -32.16
C THR A 283 13.87 22.17 -33.03
N MET A 284 13.89 23.40 -33.55
CA MET A 284 12.80 24.03 -34.32
C MET A 284 11.48 24.14 -33.54
N MET A 285 11.51 23.94 -32.22
CA MET A 285 10.38 24.16 -31.31
C MET A 285 10.32 25.61 -30.82
N PRO A 286 9.15 26.12 -30.40
CA PRO A 286 9.02 27.39 -29.69
C PRO A 286 9.93 27.44 -28.45
N GLY A 287 10.45 28.63 -28.10
CA GLY A 287 11.54 28.77 -27.12
C GLY A 287 11.34 28.08 -25.76
N GLN A 288 10.12 28.09 -25.21
CA GLN A 288 9.82 27.38 -23.94
C GLN A 288 9.81 25.85 -24.09
N GLU A 289 9.37 25.32 -25.23
CA GLU A 289 9.35 23.88 -25.49
C GLU A 289 10.76 23.36 -25.83
N ASP A 290 11.54 24.14 -26.60
CA ASP A 290 12.97 23.86 -26.85
C ASP A 290 13.75 23.80 -25.54
N GLN A 291 13.54 24.77 -24.65
CA GLN A 291 14.18 24.80 -23.34
C GLN A 291 13.79 23.59 -22.48
N ARG A 292 12.50 23.27 -22.37
CA ARG A 292 12.01 22.11 -21.62
C ARG A 292 12.57 20.79 -22.14
N LEU A 293 12.68 20.65 -23.47
CA LEU A 293 13.25 19.45 -24.08
C LEU A 293 14.74 19.32 -23.78
N LYS A 294 15.50 20.41 -23.86
CA LYS A 294 16.93 20.44 -23.52
C LYS A 294 17.18 20.14 -22.05
N GLU A 295 16.39 20.73 -21.15
CA GLU A 295 16.41 20.43 -19.72
C GLU A 295 16.15 18.94 -19.46
N ARG A 296 15.13 18.35 -20.11
CA ARG A 296 14.83 16.92 -19.98
C ARG A 296 16.01 16.05 -20.42
N ILE A 297 16.58 16.31 -21.59
CA ILE A 297 17.69 15.50 -22.13
C ILE A 297 18.93 15.59 -21.24
N SER A 298 19.33 16.79 -20.83
CA SER A 298 20.50 16.98 -19.96
C SER A 298 20.28 16.31 -18.59
N CYS A 299 19.08 16.45 -18.04
CA CYS A 299 18.70 15.86 -16.77
C CYS A 299 18.84 14.33 -16.74
N GLU A 300 18.50 13.62 -17.82
CA GLU A 300 18.61 12.16 -17.83
C GLU A 300 20.07 11.69 -17.66
N TYR A 301 21.04 12.37 -18.27
CA TYR A 301 22.46 12.07 -18.03
C TYR A 301 22.90 12.38 -16.60
N LEU A 302 22.39 13.48 -16.03
CA LEU A 302 22.68 13.87 -14.66
C LEU A 302 22.10 12.87 -13.65
N LYS A 303 20.86 12.41 -13.86
CA LYS A 303 20.23 11.35 -13.06
C LYS A 303 20.96 10.02 -13.16
N SER A 304 21.45 9.65 -14.35
CA SER A 304 22.27 8.45 -14.50
C SER A 304 23.56 8.54 -13.69
N ALA A 305 24.24 9.69 -13.68
CA ALA A 305 25.42 9.92 -12.85
C ALA A 305 25.11 9.88 -11.35
N ASP A 306 24.01 10.51 -10.93
CA ASP A 306 23.56 10.58 -9.53
C ASP A 306 23.12 9.21 -8.99
N THR A 307 22.41 8.44 -9.82
CA THR A 307 22.00 7.07 -9.48
C THR A 307 23.22 6.18 -9.30
N LEU A 308 24.17 6.27 -10.23
CA LEU A 308 25.44 5.57 -10.20
C LEU A 308 26.22 5.84 -8.89
N GLU A 309 26.35 7.11 -8.51
CA GLU A 309 27.02 7.51 -7.28
C GLU A 309 26.36 6.90 -6.02
N ARG A 310 25.02 6.88 -5.97
CA ARG A 310 24.25 6.57 -4.77
C ARG A 310 23.85 5.11 -4.60
N PHE A 311 23.83 4.33 -5.67
CA PHE A 311 23.24 2.98 -5.69
C PHE A 311 24.22 1.87 -6.07
N SER A 312 25.49 2.12 -5.80
CA SER A 312 26.59 1.29 -6.26
C SER A 312 26.67 -0.12 -5.68
N ASN A 313 26.03 -0.38 -4.54
CA ASN A 313 26.02 -1.68 -3.89
C ASN A 313 24.62 -2.32 -3.93
N PRO A 314 24.40 -3.34 -4.78
CA PRO A 314 23.13 -4.07 -4.85
C PRO A 314 22.69 -4.69 -3.52
N ALA A 315 23.63 -4.97 -2.61
CA ALA A 315 23.36 -5.52 -1.29
C ALA A 315 22.51 -4.57 -0.42
N GLU A 316 22.60 -3.25 -0.62
CA GLU A 316 21.78 -2.29 0.12
C GLU A 316 20.28 -2.40 -0.20
N LEU A 317 19.95 -2.91 -1.38
CA LEU A 317 18.58 -3.10 -1.83
C LEU A 317 18.00 -4.48 -1.46
N ASP A 318 18.84 -5.41 -1.00
CA ASP A 318 18.43 -6.76 -0.66
C ASP A 318 17.82 -6.82 0.74
N PRO A 319 16.49 -7.04 0.88
CA PRO A 319 15.86 -7.13 2.19
C PRO A 319 16.26 -8.37 3.00
N SER A 320 16.83 -9.41 2.36
CA SER A 320 17.15 -10.67 3.03
C SER A 320 18.39 -10.60 3.93
N ILE A 321 19.23 -9.59 3.70
CA ILE A 321 20.45 -9.34 4.49
C ILE A 321 20.31 -8.09 5.37
N ASP A 322 19.21 -7.34 5.27
CA ASP A 322 18.95 -6.20 6.15
C ASP A 322 18.60 -6.70 7.56
N PRO A 323 19.42 -6.40 8.59
CA PRO A 323 19.21 -6.87 9.96
C PRO A 323 17.96 -6.28 10.61
N ASN A 324 17.41 -5.18 10.09
CA ASN A 324 16.13 -4.64 10.56
C ASN A 324 14.94 -5.43 10.03
N ILE A 325 15.12 -6.22 8.95
CA ILE A 325 14.07 -7.02 8.31
C ILE A 325 14.20 -8.49 8.68
N VAL A 326 15.37 -9.09 8.46
CA VAL A 326 15.61 -10.53 8.65
C VAL A 326 16.75 -10.76 9.63
N GLY A 327 16.54 -11.68 10.58
CA GLY A 327 17.58 -12.13 11.50
C GLY A 327 17.08 -12.27 12.93
N ALA A 328 18.00 -12.47 13.87
CA ALA A 328 17.64 -12.70 15.28
C ALA A 328 16.88 -11.51 15.91
N ASN A 329 17.19 -10.29 15.48
CA ASN A 329 16.52 -9.07 15.91
C ASN A 329 15.65 -8.44 14.81
N GLY A 330 15.49 -9.14 13.66
CA GLY A 330 14.70 -8.68 12.53
C GLY A 330 13.20 -8.82 12.78
N ILE A 331 12.40 -8.26 11.89
CA ILE A 331 10.93 -8.43 11.88
C ILE A 331 10.55 -9.88 11.60
N PHE A 332 11.29 -10.53 10.70
CA PHE A 332 11.14 -11.93 10.35
C PHE A 332 12.35 -12.72 10.80
N THR A 333 12.10 -13.92 11.32
CA THR A 333 13.17 -14.92 11.43
C THR A 333 13.57 -15.40 10.04
N ALA A 334 14.80 -15.92 9.91
CA ALA A 334 15.30 -16.45 8.64
C ALA A 334 14.39 -17.58 8.09
N ASP A 335 13.88 -18.44 8.96
CA ASP A 335 13.02 -19.56 8.58
C ASP A 335 11.64 -19.09 8.10
N GLU A 336 11.02 -18.12 8.80
CA GLU A 336 9.75 -17.52 8.37
C GLU A 336 9.89 -16.83 7.01
N PHE A 337 10.97 -16.06 6.84
CA PHE A 337 11.27 -15.35 5.61
C PHE A 337 11.52 -16.31 4.44
N ALA A 338 12.23 -17.42 4.67
CA ALA A 338 12.50 -18.43 3.65
C ALA A 338 11.25 -19.26 3.31
N SER A 339 10.36 -19.50 4.28
CA SER A 339 9.18 -20.34 4.09
C SER A 339 8.00 -19.60 3.43
N ASP A 340 7.81 -18.31 3.68
CA ASP A 340 6.66 -17.56 3.17
C ASP A 340 7.05 -16.55 2.07
N ARG A 341 6.51 -16.76 0.86
CA ARG A 341 6.72 -15.87 -0.29
C ARG A 341 6.14 -14.48 -0.07
N GLU A 342 5.02 -14.38 0.65
CA GLU A 342 4.33 -13.12 0.88
C GLU A 342 5.14 -12.21 1.80
N PHE A 343 5.93 -12.77 2.73
CA PHE A 343 6.90 -12.03 3.53
C PHE A 343 8.06 -11.51 2.70
N ARG A 344 8.64 -12.34 1.82
CA ARG A 344 9.72 -11.90 0.91
C ARG A 344 9.30 -10.77 -0.01
N LYS A 345 8.11 -10.90 -0.59
CA LYS A 345 7.50 -9.89 -1.46
C LYS A 345 7.25 -8.58 -0.70
N THR A 346 6.63 -8.68 0.48
CA THR A 346 6.36 -7.51 1.34
C THR A 346 7.66 -6.81 1.73
N ALA A 347 8.67 -7.56 2.15
CA ALA A 347 9.96 -7.02 2.52
C ALA A 347 10.68 -6.32 1.35
N SER A 348 10.58 -6.87 0.14
CA SER A 348 11.20 -6.27 -1.05
C SER A 348 10.55 -4.93 -1.41
N VAL A 349 9.23 -4.84 -1.35
CA VAL A 349 8.50 -3.59 -1.62
C VAL A 349 8.72 -2.59 -0.47
N MET A 350 8.58 -3.02 0.80
CA MET A 350 8.69 -2.12 1.94
C MET A 350 10.09 -1.50 2.06
N LYS A 351 11.15 -2.28 1.81
CA LYS A 351 12.54 -1.81 1.81
C LYS A 351 12.71 -0.67 0.80
N LEU A 352 12.33 -0.90 -0.46
CA LEU A 352 12.48 0.10 -1.51
C LEU A 352 11.67 1.37 -1.24
N VAL A 353 10.43 1.27 -0.76
CA VAL A 353 9.59 2.45 -0.51
C VAL A 353 10.05 3.21 0.74
N MET A 354 10.33 2.52 1.86
CA MET A 354 10.67 3.21 3.11
C MET A 354 12.03 3.88 3.03
N ASP A 355 13.01 3.25 2.39
CA ASP A 355 14.34 3.84 2.17
C ASP A 355 14.33 4.97 1.13
N GLY A 356 13.19 5.23 0.49
CA GLY A 356 13.04 6.29 -0.51
C GLY A 356 13.56 5.93 -1.88
N ARG A 357 13.88 4.65 -2.13
CA ARG A 357 14.28 4.17 -3.46
C ARG A 357 13.08 4.16 -4.41
N ALA A 358 11.87 3.92 -3.90
CA ALA A 358 10.61 4.03 -4.60
C ALA A 358 9.65 5.04 -3.93
N ALA A 359 8.81 5.73 -4.71
CA ALA A 359 7.84 6.68 -4.14
C ALA A 359 6.64 5.96 -3.50
N ALA A 360 6.07 5.01 -4.24
CA ALA A 360 4.91 4.25 -3.82
C ALA A 360 4.98 2.79 -4.30
N GLY A 361 4.46 1.87 -3.49
CA GLY A 361 4.51 0.44 -3.75
C GLY A 361 3.15 -0.25 -3.62
N THR A 362 2.85 -1.20 -4.51
CA THR A 362 1.66 -2.08 -4.38
C THR A 362 2.04 -3.54 -4.08
N ILE A 363 1.58 -4.05 -2.94
CA ILE A 363 1.69 -5.44 -2.52
C ILE A 363 0.35 -6.13 -2.74
N THR A 364 0.28 -7.05 -3.72
CA THR A 364 -0.91 -7.85 -3.97
C THR A 364 -0.83 -9.15 -3.20
N LEU A 365 -1.75 -9.39 -2.28
CA LEU A 365 -1.87 -10.68 -1.59
C LEU A 365 -3.01 -11.47 -2.26
N GLY A 366 -2.74 -12.71 -2.64
CA GLY A 366 -3.70 -13.58 -3.35
C GLY A 366 -4.50 -14.47 -2.41
N GLY A 367 -5.62 -15.02 -2.90
CA GLY A 367 -6.45 -15.96 -2.14
C GLY A 367 -7.51 -15.30 -1.26
N TYR A 368 -7.91 -14.05 -1.49
CA TYR A 368 -8.91 -13.40 -0.63
C TYR A 368 -10.35 -13.66 -1.10
N ASP A 369 -10.55 -14.54 -2.08
CA ASP A 369 -11.87 -15.04 -2.49
C ASP A 369 -12.40 -16.05 -1.48
N TYR A 370 -13.08 -15.56 -0.44
CA TYR A 370 -13.54 -16.39 0.67
C TYR A 370 -14.81 -17.20 0.39
N HIS A 371 -15.25 -17.35 -0.87
CA HIS A 371 -16.41 -18.18 -1.23
C HIS A 371 -16.15 -19.69 -1.19
N THR A 372 -15.36 -20.13 -0.22
CA THR A 372 -15.01 -21.55 -0.02
C THR A 372 -16.02 -22.26 0.86
N GLY A 373 -16.90 -21.51 1.52
CA GLY A 373 -17.79 -22.03 2.56
C GLY A 373 -17.03 -22.43 3.82
N ASP A 374 -15.86 -21.82 4.07
CA ASP A 374 -15.13 -21.93 5.33
C ASP A 374 -14.67 -20.54 5.82
N ARG A 375 -14.59 -20.39 7.14
CA ARG A 375 -14.10 -19.20 7.84
C ARG A 375 -12.61 -19.31 8.15
N ARG A 376 -12.11 -20.52 8.41
CA ARG A 376 -10.74 -20.78 8.89
C ARG A 376 -9.67 -20.39 7.88
N THR A 377 -9.87 -20.68 6.59
CA THR A 377 -8.90 -20.28 5.55
C THR A 377 -8.85 -18.77 5.45
N GLY A 378 -10.01 -18.10 5.50
CA GLY A 378 -10.10 -16.64 5.55
C GLY A 378 -9.31 -16.04 6.72
N GLU A 379 -9.52 -16.54 7.94
CA GLU A 379 -8.77 -16.10 9.13
C GLU A 379 -7.26 -16.29 8.99
N SER A 380 -6.81 -17.41 8.41
CA SER A 380 -5.37 -17.64 8.19
C SER A 380 -4.75 -16.65 7.20
N ARG A 381 -5.53 -16.20 6.21
CA ARG A 381 -5.10 -15.22 5.21
C ARG A 381 -5.15 -13.80 5.76
N ASP A 382 -6.20 -13.45 6.49
CA ASP A 382 -6.28 -12.20 7.24
C ASP A 382 -5.11 -12.07 8.22
N LEU A 383 -4.75 -13.15 8.93
CA LEU A 383 -3.56 -13.18 9.80
C LEU A 383 -2.27 -12.90 9.02
N ARG A 384 -2.11 -13.51 7.84
CA ARG A 384 -0.95 -13.27 6.97
C ARG A 384 -0.91 -11.84 6.46
N ALA A 385 -2.04 -11.27 6.00
CA ALA A 385 -2.15 -9.86 5.63
C ALA A 385 -1.74 -8.96 6.80
N GLY A 386 -2.26 -9.24 7.99
CA GLY A 386 -1.92 -8.52 9.21
C GLY A 386 -0.42 -8.51 9.48
N ARG A 387 0.25 -9.67 9.38
CA ARG A 387 1.71 -9.77 9.55
C ARG A 387 2.47 -8.94 8.54
N CYS A 388 2.03 -8.92 7.28
CA CYS A 388 2.64 -8.09 6.25
C CYS A 388 2.45 -6.59 6.52
N ILE A 389 1.26 -6.16 6.95
CA ILE A 389 0.97 -4.77 7.32
C ILE A 389 1.82 -4.36 8.54
N GLY A 390 1.82 -5.18 9.60
CA GLY A 390 2.63 -4.94 10.80
C GLY A 390 4.12 -4.88 10.52
N ALA A 391 4.63 -5.67 9.57
CA ALA A 391 6.02 -5.60 9.14
C ALA A 391 6.37 -4.25 8.48
N VAL A 392 5.49 -3.69 7.66
CA VAL A 392 5.71 -2.36 7.06
C VAL A 392 5.77 -1.28 8.15
N LEU A 393 4.84 -1.32 9.11
CA LEU A 393 4.81 -0.38 10.23
C LEU A 393 6.07 -0.48 11.10
N GLU A 394 6.47 -1.70 11.46
CA GLU A 394 7.66 -1.94 12.27
C GLU A 394 8.94 -1.52 11.55
N TYR A 395 9.02 -1.76 10.24
CA TYR A 395 10.15 -1.32 9.45
C TYR A 395 10.24 0.21 9.40
N ALA A 396 9.10 0.88 9.18
CA ALA A 396 8.99 2.33 9.20
C ALA A 396 9.48 2.94 10.53
N ARG A 397 9.15 2.32 11.67
CA ARG A 397 9.73 2.72 12.97
C ARG A 397 11.24 2.51 13.02
N ARG A 398 11.75 1.36 12.57
CA ARG A 398 13.19 1.02 12.59
C ARG A 398 14.03 1.96 11.74
N VAL A 399 13.50 2.45 10.62
CA VAL A 399 14.17 3.43 9.76
C VAL A 399 13.71 4.87 10.02
N ASN A 400 12.99 5.12 11.12
CA ASN A 400 12.51 6.44 11.55
C ASN A 400 11.82 7.24 10.43
N THR A 401 10.93 6.59 9.69
CA THR A 401 10.26 7.18 8.53
C THR A 401 8.74 7.02 8.69
N PRO A 402 7.93 8.09 8.50
CA PRO A 402 6.47 7.95 8.51
C PRO A 402 5.99 7.15 7.29
N VAL A 403 4.80 6.55 7.37
CA VAL A 403 4.22 5.83 6.23
C VAL A 403 2.70 5.90 6.26
N MET A 404 2.10 6.02 5.08
CA MET A 404 0.67 5.78 4.87
C MET A 404 0.49 4.41 4.18
N ILE A 405 -0.23 3.52 4.83
CA ILE A 405 -0.59 2.20 4.32
C ILE A 405 -2.08 2.22 3.96
N TYR A 406 -2.42 1.89 2.72
CA TYR A 406 -3.80 1.75 2.26
C TYR A 406 -4.12 0.28 1.98
N VAL A 407 -5.21 -0.22 2.55
CA VAL A 407 -5.64 -1.62 2.45
C VAL A 407 -7.02 -1.66 1.79
N PHE A 408 -7.12 -2.41 0.70
CA PHE A 408 -8.35 -2.54 -0.07
C PHE A 408 -8.49 -3.94 -0.67
N SER A 409 -9.70 -4.22 -1.11
CA SER A 409 -10.09 -5.49 -1.73
C SER A 409 -10.96 -5.20 -2.95
N ASP A 410 -10.82 -6.01 -4.00
CA ASP A 410 -11.61 -5.94 -5.24
C ASP A 410 -13.00 -6.58 -5.13
N GLY A 411 -13.45 -6.87 -3.91
CA GLY A 411 -14.77 -7.37 -3.58
C GLY A 411 -15.01 -7.34 -2.07
N SER A 412 -16.15 -7.85 -1.63
CA SER A 412 -16.49 -8.00 -0.22
C SER A 412 -17.43 -9.17 0.00
N VAL A 413 -17.45 -9.73 1.21
CA VAL A 413 -18.13 -10.98 1.53
C VAL A 413 -19.20 -10.80 2.60
N ALA A 414 -20.21 -11.67 2.56
CA ALA A 414 -21.22 -11.77 3.61
C ALA A 414 -21.39 -13.20 4.11
N SER A 415 -21.74 -13.31 5.39
CA SER A 415 -22.16 -14.55 6.03
C SER A 415 -23.68 -14.70 6.01
N ASN A 416 -24.14 -15.95 5.97
CA ASN A 416 -25.54 -16.32 6.14
C ASN A 416 -25.86 -16.77 7.58
N GLY A 417 -24.92 -16.59 8.51
CA GLY A 417 -25.05 -16.98 9.92
C GLY A 417 -24.66 -18.42 10.24
N THR A 418 -24.24 -19.22 9.24
CA THR A 418 -23.63 -20.53 9.51
C THR A 418 -22.33 -20.33 10.29
N ILE A 419 -22.13 -21.07 11.39
CA ILE A 419 -20.98 -20.89 12.27
C ILE A 419 -19.89 -21.93 12.00
N GLU A 420 -18.63 -21.49 12.07
CA GLU A 420 -17.46 -22.35 12.20
C GLU A 420 -16.59 -21.90 13.38
N VAL A 421 -16.06 -22.89 14.12
CA VAL A 421 -15.08 -22.66 15.18
C VAL A 421 -13.70 -22.38 14.59
N VAL A 422 -13.12 -21.24 14.92
CA VAL A 422 -11.79 -20.79 14.50
C VAL A 422 -10.89 -20.48 15.69
N ASP A 423 -9.58 -20.54 15.47
CA ASP A 423 -8.58 -20.14 16.46
C ASP A 423 -8.41 -18.62 16.46
N SER A 424 -8.46 -18.02 17.65
CA SER A 424 -8.34 -16.59 17.90
C SER A 424 -7.46 -16.31 19.12
N ILE A 425 -7.25 -15.02 19.44
CA ILE A 425 -6.49 -14.56 20.61
C ILE A 425 -7.08 -15.15 21.90
N SER A 426 -8.41 -15.12 22.03
CA SER A 426 -9.12 -15.65 23.20
C SER A 426 -9.33 -17.17 23.17
N GLY A 427 -8.64 -17.89 22.29
CA GLY A 427 -8.81 -19.32 22.08
C GLY A 427 -9.77 -19.63 20.94
N ARG A 428 -10.55 -20.71 21.06
CA ARG A 428 -11.46 -21.16 19.99
C ARG A 428 -12.79 -20.43 20.09
N ILE A 429 -13.14 -19.69 19.05
CA ILE A 429 -14.37 -18.88 18.99
C ILE A 429 -15.22 -19.23 17.79
N ASP A 430 -16.53 -18.97 17.92
CA ASP A 430 -17.50 -19.10 16.86
C ASP A 430 -17.46 -17.86 15.96
N LYS A 431 -17.34 -18.07 14.64
CA LYS A 431 -17.48 -17.01 13.64
C LYS A 431 -18.37 -17.45 12.49
N GLY A 432 -19.04 -16.49 11.86
CA GLY A 432 -19.87 -16.74 10.68
C GLY A 432 -19.01 -17.12 9.47
N VAL A 433 -19.40 -18.19 8.78
CA VAL A 433 -18.80 -18.65 7.51
C VAL A 433 -19.14 -17.68 6.39
N TRP A 434 -18.17 -17.41 5.53
CA TRP A 434 -18.38 -16.60 4.32
C TRP A 434 -19.18 -17.40 3.30
N SER A 435 -20.39 -16.93 3.04
CA SER A 435 -21.41 -17.63 2.26
C SER A 435 -21.52 -17.16 0.82
N GLY A 436 -21.02 -15.95 0.53
CA GLY A 436 -21.06 -15.38 -0.80
C GLY A 436 -20.63 -13.91 -0.83
N ASP A 437 -20.48 -13.45 -2.06
CA ASP A 437 -20.09 -12.10 -2.44
C ASP A 437 -21.18 -11.08 -2.07
N ASN A 438 -20.81 -9.94 -1.51
CA ASN A 438 -21.76 -8.87 -1.20
C ASN A 438 -21.17 -7.45 -1.24
N SER A 439 -21.30 -6.79 -2.40
CA SER A 439 -20.80 -5.42 -2.66
C SER A 439 -21.30 -4.36 -1.68
N SER A 440 -22.41 -4.62 -0.98
CA SER A 440 -22.94 -3.70 0.02
C SER A 440 -22.16 -3.70 1.34
N THR A 441 -21.27 -4.66 1.57
CA THR A 441 -20.49 -4.81 2.82
C THR A 441 -19.05 -4.33 2.68
N GLY A 442 -18.70 -3.73 1.54
CA GLY A 442 -17.35 -3.28 1.25
C GLY A 442 -16.86 -2.16 2.15
N ALA A 443 -15.57 -2.22 2.47
CA ALA A 443 -14.83 -1.16 3.11
C ALA A 443 -13.37 -1.23 2.67
N SER A 444 -12.71 -0.08 2.70
CA SER A 444 -11.25 0.02 2.65
C SER A 444 -10.79 0.83 3.85
N PHE A 445 -9.53 0.72 4.23
CA PHE A 445 -9.01 1.53 5.33
C PHE A 445 -7.56 1.90 5.07
N PHE A 446 -7.09 2.91 5.78
CA PHE A 446 -5.69 3.26 5.80
C PHE A 446 -5.19 3.43 7.23
N LEU A 447 -3.93 3.05 7.43
CA LEU A 447 -3.17 3.29 8.64
C LEU A 447 -2.06 4.28 8.32
N VAL A 448 -1.79 5.18 9.24
CA VAL A 448 -0.71 6.16 9.15
C VAL A 448 0.15 5.99 10.38
N TYR A 449 1.45 5.85 10.16
CA TYR A 449 2.47 5.84 11.21
C TYR A 449 3.29 7.13 11.10
N ASP A 450 3.52 7.79 12.23
CA ASP A 450 4.44 8.92 12.34
C ASP A 450 5.42 8.69 13.52
N PRO A 451 6.74 8.67 13.27
CA PRO A 451 7.73 8.53 14.35
C PRO A 451 7.75 9.71 15.32
N SER A 452 7.19 10.86 14.94
CA SER A 452 7.15 12.09 15.76
C SER A 452 5.95 12.13 16.71
N GLY A 453 5.07 11.11 16.66
CA GLY A 453 3.90 10.99 17.53
C GLY A 453 2.67 10.54 16.74
N GLN A 454 1.68 9.96 17.43
CA GLN A 454 0.48 9.43 16.80
C GLN A 454 -0.22 10.48 15.92
N PRO A 455 -0.59 10.16 14.66
CA PRO A 455 -1.36 11.06 13.82
C PRO A 455 -2.69 11.48 14.48
N GLN A 456 -2.98 12.78 14.43
CA GLN A 456 -4.16 13.35 15.06
C GLN A 456 -5.30 13.49 14.06
N LEU A 457 -6.47 12.96 14.40
CA LEU A 457 -7.67 13.13 13.60
C LEU A 457 -8.00 14.61 13.44
N LEU A 458 -8.55 14.96 12.28
CA LEU A 458 -9.06 16.30 12.05
C LEU A 458 -10.18 16.58 13.06
N ASP A 459 -10.05 17.68 13.79
CA ASP A 459 -11.04 18.13 14.75
C ASP A 459 -11.70 19.41 14.22
N THR A 460 -12.91 19.25 13.68
CA THR A 460 -13.78 20.35 13.23
C THR A 460 -14.85 20.69 14.27
N GLY A 461 -14.81 20.11 15.48
CA GLY A 461 -15.71 20.45 16.58
C GLY A 461 -16.03 19.27 17.53
N PRO A 462 -16.84 19.52 18.58
CA PRO A 462 -16.95 18.67 19.78
C PRO A 462 -17.42 17.22 19.59
N ASN A 463 -17.86 16.83 18.39
CA ASN A 463 -18.34 15.49 18.07
C ASN A 463 -17.87 14.99 16.68
N ASP A 464 -16.85 15.61 16.08
CA ASP A 464 -16.46 15.33 14.68
C ASP A 464 -15.30 14.36 14.55
N THR A 465 -14.43 14.23 15.56
CA THR A 465 -13.22 13.39 15.46
C THR A 465 -13.54 11.92 15.14
N ALA A 466 -14.59 11.35 15.74
CA ALA A 466 -15.06 10.00 15.43
C ALA A 466 -15.58 9.84 13.98
N ARG A 467 -16.02 10.92 13.34
CA ARG A 467 -16.42 10.95 11.92
C ARG A 467 -15.23 11.07 10.99
N HIS A 468 -14.15 11.71 11.43
CA HIS A 468 -12.90 11.73 10.68
C HIS A 468 -12.15 10.39 10.75
N GLN A 469 -12.46 9.57 11.75
CA GLN A 469 -12.00 8.18 11.82
C GLN A 469 -12.78 7.22 10.88
N GLN A 470 -14.02 7.57 10.50
CA GLN A 470 -14.84 6.82 9.56
C GLN A 470 -15.46 7.72 8.50
N ILE A 471 -14.89 7.74 7.30
CA ILE A 471 -15.34 8.58 6.20
C ILE A 471 -16.53 7.92 5.49
N GLY A 472 -17.73 8.19 5.99
CA GLY A 472 -18.99 7.59 5.55
C GLY A 472 -19.61 6.69 6.62
N TRP A 473 -20.64 5.92 6.27
CA TRP A 473 -21.28 5.03 7.25
C TRP A 473 -21.99 3.85 6.60
N MET A 474 -22.27 2.84 7.43
CA MET A 474 -23.18 1.75 7.10
C MET A 474 -24.56 2.00 7.72
N ARG A 475 -25.59 1.43 7.09
CA ARG A 475 -26.93 1.31 7.65
C ARG A 475 -26.96 0.19 8.69
N PRO A 476 -27.99 0.12 9.55
CA PRO A 476 -28.06 -0.89 10.61
C PRO A 476 -27.96 -2.35 10.15
N ASP A 477 -28.26 -2.65 8.88
CA ASP A 477 -28.15 -3.97 8.25
C ASP A 477 -26.76 -4.26 7.65
N ALA A 478 -25.75 -3.45 8.00
CA ALA A 478 -24.39 -3.51 7.46
C ALA A 478 -24.32 -3.35 5.93
N SER A 479 -25.23 -2.56 5.34
CA SER A 479 -25.09 -2.09 3.97
C SER A 479 -24.50 -0.67 3.95
N VAL A 480 -23.48 -0.44 3.11
CA VAL A 480 -22.91 0.90 2.88
C VAL A 480 -24.02 1.85 2.42
N ASP A 481 -24.11 3.00 3.07
CA ASP A 481 -25.04 4.04 2.63
C ASP A 481 -24.45 4.79 1.44
N THR A 482 -25.00 4.55 0.25
CA THR A 482 -24.49 5.11 -1.01
C THR A 482 -24.59 6.63 -1.11
N ALA A 483 -25.36 7.27 -0.23
CA ALA A 483 -25.45 8.73 -0.14
C ALA A 483 -24.49 9.34 0.89
N ALA A 484 -23.74 8.52 1.63
CA ALA A 484 -22.90 8.98 2.72
C ALA A 484 -21.74 9.87 2.26
N THR A 485 -21.03 9.42 1.23
CA THR A 485 -19.90 10.12 0.64
C THR A 485 -19.84 9.85 -0.86
N PRO A 486 -19.16 10.69 -1.65
CA PRO A 486 -18.90 10.41 -3.07
C PRO A 486 -18.17 9.07 -3.28
N ALA A 487 -17.30 8.68 -2.35
CA ALA A 487 -16.57 7.41 -2.36
C ALA A 487 -17.46 6.18 -2.14
N ALA A 488 -18.62 6.34 -1.47
CA ALA A 488 -19.47 5.21 -1.07
C ALA A 488 -20.01 4.38 -2.24
N ASN A 489 -20.20 5.00 -3.41
CA ASN A 489 -20.80 4.36 -4.59
C ASN A 489 -19.98 4.54 -5.88
N ASN A 490 -18.76 5.10 -5.80
CA ASN A 490 -17.88 5.27 -6.95
C ASN A 490 -16.42 5.05 -6.56
N VAL A 491 -15.83 3.98 -7.07
CA VAL A 491 -14.45 3.56 -6.77
C VAL A 491 -13.41 4.60 -7.24
N ASN A 492 -13.66 5.35 -8.30
CA ASN A 492 -12.74 6.42 -8.70
C ASN A 492 -12.70 7.54 -7.65
N LEU A 493 -13.86 7.88 -7.08
CA LEU A 493 -13.96 8.90 -6.03
C LEU A 493 -13.42 8.38 -4.68
N LEU A 494 -13.46 7.07 -4.46
CA LEU A 494 -12.73 6.44 -3.36
C LEU A 494 -11.21 6.69 -3.50
N VAL A 495 -10.64 6.46 -4.69
CA VAL A 495 -9.20 6.76 -4.93
C VAL A 495 -8.91 8.24 -4.73
N GLU A 496 -9.74 9.14 -5.27
CA GLU A 496 -9.60 10.58 -5.01
C GLU A 496 -9.63 10.91 -3.51
N THR A 497 -10.49 10.24 -2.74
CA THR A 497 -10.57 10.42 -1.28
C THR A 497 -9.29 9.97 -0.58
N VAL A 498 -8.68 8.86 -1.01
CA VAL A 498 -7.39 8.38 -0.48
C VAL A 498 -6.28 9.37 -0.82
N VAL A 499 -6.23 9.87 -2.05
CA VAL A 499 -5.23 10.86 -2.48
C VAL A 499 -5.41 12.19 -1.75
N LEU A 500 -6.65 12.64 -1.51
CA LEU A 500 -6.96 13.80 -0.69
C LEU A 500 -6.39 13.64 0.72
N ASN A 501 -6.60 12.48 1.35
CA ASN A 501 -6.06 12.19 2.67
C ASN A 501 -4.53 12.15 2.67
N TYR A 502 -3.91 11.59 1.64
CA TYR A 502 -2.46 11.65 1.48
C TYR A 502 -1.95 13.10 1.38
N MET A 503 -2.61 13.96 0.62
CA MET A 503 -2.26 15.39 0.54
C MET A 503 -2.46 16.12 1.87
N ALA A 504 -3.52 15.79 2.62
CA ALA A 504 -3.79 16.36 3.93
C ALA A 504 -2.70 16.05 4.97
N LEU A 505 -2.09 14.85 4.92
CA LEU A 505 -0.94 14.50 5.76
C LEU A 505 0.26 15.45 5.55
N HIS A 506 0.29 16.16 4.41
CA HIS A 506 1.31 17.14 4.07
C HIS A 506 0.87 18.60 4.22
N GLY A 507 -0.41 18.86 4.51
CA GLY A 507 -1.00 20.21 4.51
C GLY A 507 -1.26 20.77 3.10
N ASP A 508 -1.34 19.90 2.10
CA ASP A 508 -1.51 20.26 0.69
C ASP A 508 -2.96 20.10 0.20
N GLU A 509 -3.92 19.77 1.06
CA GLU A 509 -5.32 19.52 0.69
C GLU A 509 -6.00 20.72 -0.01
N GLY A 510 -5.53 21.95 0.26
CA GLY A 510 -5.96 23.15 -0.45
C GLY A 510 -5.55 23.20 -1.92
N LEU A 511 -4.52 22.43 -2.31
CA LEU A 511 -4.01 22.32 -3.69
C LEU A 511 -4.69 21.20 -4.49
N PHE A 512 -5.64 20.47 -3.89
CA PHE A 512 -6.26 19.31 -4.53
C PHE A 512 -6.84 19.62 -5.93
N ASP A 513 -7.49 20.77 -6.11
CA ASP A 513 -8.03 21.18 -7.42
C ASP A 513 -6.94 21.54 -8.44
N ALA A 514 -5.75 21.96 -7.98
CA ALA A 514 -4.62 22.26 -8.86
C ALA A 514 -3.96 20.97 -9.37
N PHE A 515 -3.83 19.97 -8.51
CA PHE A 515 -3.31 18.66 -8.88
C PHE A 515 -4.32 17.81 -9.65
N PHE A 516 -5.61 17.90 -9.31
CA PHE A 516 -6.70 17.14 -9.91
C PHE A 516 -7.86 18.04 -10.37
N PRO A 517 -7.71 18.80 -11.48
CA PRO A 517 -8.73 19.74 -11.95
C PRO A 517 -10.09 19.11 -12.31
N SER A 518 -10.10 17.81 -12.59
CA SER A 518 -11.31 17.06 -12.98
C SER A 518 -11.88 16.19 -11.84
N GLN A 519 -11.51 16.47 -10.59
CA GLN A 519 -11.96 15.72 -9.41
C GLN A 519 -13.48 15.82 -9.17
N GLY A 520 -14.05 14.82 -8.50
CA GLY A 520 -15.48 14.69 -8.22
C GLY A 520 -15.91 14.76 -6.75
N LEU A 521 -15.00 15.09 -5.82
CA LEU A 521 -15.26 15.23 -4.39
C LEU A 521 -15.99 16.54 -4.00
N GLY A 522 -16.05 17.52 -4.91
CA GLY A 522 -16.76 18.78 -4.69
C GLY A 522 -15.87 19.91 -4.17
N SER A 523 -16.47 20.92 -3.52
CA SER A 523 -15.76 22.12 -3.04
C SER A 523 -14.77 21.81 -1.92
N ALA A 524 -13.81 22.72 -1.68
CA ALA A 524 -12.85 22.61 -0.58
C ALA A 524 -13.52 22.39 0.79
N GLU A 525 -14.63 23.09 1.06
CA GLU A 525 -15.43 22.92 2.28
C GLU A 525 -15.98 21.50 2.43
N ARG A 526 -16.45 20.89 1.33
CA ARG A 526 -16.93 19.49 1.34
C ARG A 526 -15.79 18.50 1.53
N ARG A 527 -14.62 18.77 0.95
CA ARG A 527 -13.45 17.89 1.07
C ARG A 527 -12.96 17.76 2.51
N LEU A 528 -13.10 18.79 3.34
CA LEU A 528 -12.80 18.70 4.77
C LEU A 528 -13.57 17.57 5.47
N ALA A 529 -14.83 17.33 5.10
CA ALA A 529 -15.63 16.23 5.65
C ALA A 529 -15.13 14.84 5.26
N TYR A 530 -14.20 14.74 4.28
CA TYR A 530 -13.60 13.48 3.83
C TYR A 530 -12.11 13.39 4.19
N THR A 531 -11.58 14.33 4.96
CA THR A 531 -10.19 14.34 5.43
C THR A 531 -10.12 13.77 6.84
N ALA A 532 -9.35 12.71 7.06
CA ALA A 532 -9.25 12.03 8.33
C ALA A 532 -8.29 12.71 9.31
N PHE A 533 -7.13 13.16 8.84
CA PHE A 533 -6.02 13.59 9.69
C PHE A 533 -5.60 15.03 9.42
N ASN A 534 -5.06 15.65 10.46
CA ASN A 534 -4.25 16.85 10.30
C ASN A 534 -2.91 16.51 9.63
N LYS A 535 -2.18 17.55 9.20
CA LYS A 535 -0.79 17.41 8.77
C LYS A 535 0.04 16.71 9.85
N LEU A 536 0.91 15.77 9.43
CA LEU A 536 1.79 15.04 10.34
C LEU A 536 2.84 15.93 11.01
N ALA A 537 3.26 15.54 12.21
CA ALA A 537 4.27 16.26 12.98
C ALA A 537 5.67 16.11 12.35
N SER A 538 5.95 14.97 11.71
CA SER A 538 7.18 14.75 10.93
C SER A 538 7.27 15.56 9.65
N VAL A 539 6.19 16.24 9.22
CA VAL A 539 6.15 16.99 7.95
C VAL A 539 6.34 18.49 8.20
N GLY A 540 7.37 19.04 7.55
CA GLY A 540 7.74 20.45 7.62
C GLY A 540 6.70 21.41 7.04
N ALA A 541 7.02 22.70 7.08
CA ALA A 541 6.15 23.75 6.51
C ALA A 541 6.03 23.67 4.99
N THR A 542 7.02 23.09 4.31
CA THR A 542 7.05 22.86 2.86
C THR A 542 6.25 21.63 2.42
N GLY A 543 5.59 20.95 3.35
CA GLY A 543 4.84 19.71 3.08
C GLY A 543 5.74 18.51 2.80
N THR A 544 7.02 18.55 3.17
CA THR A 544 7.99 17.47 2.96
C THR A 544 8.51 16.96 4.30
N LEU A 545 9.08 15.75 4.34
CA LEU A 545 9.68 15.21 5.56
C LEU A 545 10.77 16.15 6.09
N ASN A 546 10.77 16.37 7.40
CA ASN A 546 11.88 17.03 8.10
C ASN A 546 13.10 16.11 7.98
N GLY A 547 14.18 16.61 7.36
CA GLY A 547 15.43 15.87 7.16
C GLY A 547 16.24 15.67 8.43
#